data_AF-A0A5R9GRR6-F1
#
_entry.id   AF-A0A5R9GRR6-F1
#
_cell.length_a   1.000
_cell.length_b   1.000
_cell.length_c   1.000
_cell.angle_alpha   90.00
_cell.angle_beta   90.00
_cell.angle_gamma   90.00
#
_symmetry.space_group_name_H-M   'P 1'
#
loop_
_entity.id
_entity.type
_entity.pdbx_description
1 polymer ?
#
loop_
_entity_poly.entity_id
_entity_poly.type
_entity_poly.pdbx_seq_one_letter_code
_entity_poly.pdbx_strand_id
1 'polypeptide(L)'
;MEALNLRPWMVLPLLVIATLAGEQVWLSHLRYEMSLDSQRLMAEKEAIKLESSKLRLEIASLTRPDRLREYARSKLGMAPPRPMQVLRP
;
A
#
# COMPACT_ATOMS: atom_id res chain seq x y z
N MET A 1 47.67 -36.84 14.59
CA MET A 1 46.45 -36.01 14.81
C MET A 1 46.72 -35.20 16.07
N GLU A 2 47.22 -33.98 15.91
CA GLU A 2 47.58 -33.12 17.04
C GLU A 2 46.30 -32.71 17.77
N ALA A 3 46.18 -33.14 19.03
CA ALA A 3 45.13 -32.67 19.91
C ALA A 3 45.41 -31.18 20.19
N LEU A 4 44.61 -30.32 19.57
CA LEU A 4 44.66 -28.88 19.73
C LEU A 4 44.48 -28.56 21.22
N ASN A 5 45.58 -28.28 21.91
CA ASN A 5 45.59 -27.99 23.35
C ASN A 5 45.08 -26.54 23.53
N LEU A 6 43.78 -26.35 23.35
CA LEU A 6 43.10 -25.08 23.45
C LEU A 6 43.17 -24.59 24.89
N ARG A 7 44.04 -23.61 25.12
CA ARG A 7 44.14 -22.91 26.39
C ARG A 7 42.75 -22.38 26.75
N PRO A 8 42.22 -22.62 27.98
CA PRO A 8 40.85 -22.29 28.34
C PRO A 8 40.50 -20.81 28.16
N TRP A 9 41.50 -19.92 28.22
CA TRP A 9 41.34 -18.50 27.91
C TRP A 9 40.90 -18.25 26.46
N MET A 10 41.31 -19.08 25.49
CA MET A 10 40.97 -18.90 24.06
C MET A 10 39.58 -19.44 23.70
N VAL A 11 39.03 -20.35 24.50
CA VAL A 11 37.69 -20.92 24.25
C VAL A 11 36.59 -19.89 24.55
N LEU A 12 36.81 -19.04 25.55
CA LEU A 12 35.89 -17.98 25.96
C LEU A 12 35.57 -16.97 24.83
N PRO A 13 36.56 -16.32 24.18
CA PRO A 13 36.28 -15.41 23.07
C PRO A 13 35.71 -16.15 21.85
N LEU A 14 36.11 -17.41 21.62
CA LEU A 14 35.58 -18.20 20.51
C LEU A 14 34.07 -18.46 20.67
N LEU A 15 33.65 -18.80 21.89
CA LEU A 15 32.23 -18.97 22.22
C LEU A 15 31.44 -17.67 22.05
N VAL A 16 31.98 -16.55 22.53
CA VAL A 16 31.36 -15.23 22.39
C VAL A 16 31.18 -14.85 20.91
N ILE A 17 32.20 -15.08 20.09
CA ILE A 17 32.12 -14.80 18.65
C ILE A 17 31.06 -15.71 17.99
N ALA A 18 31.01 -16.99 18.34
CA ALA A 18 30.03 -17.92 17.80
C ALA A 18 28.59 -17.51 18.16
N THR A 19 28.35 -17.09 19.40
CA THR A 19 27.02 -16.62 19.84
C THR A 19 26.63 -15.33 19.14
N LEU A 20 27.54 -14.36 19.03
CA LEU A 20 27.28 -13.09 18.34
C LEU A 20 27.01 -13.28 16.85
N ALA A 21 27.76 -14.18 16.19
CA ALA A 21 27.54 -14.51 14.79
C ALA A 21 26.15 -15.15 14.57
N GLY A 22 25.75 -16.07 15.45
CA GLY A 22 24.42 -16.69 15.40
C GLY A 22 23.30 -15.66 15.60
N GLU A 23 23.44 -14.77 16.59
CA GLU A 23 22.48 -13.71 16.87
C GLU A 23 22.35 -12.73 15.70
N GLN A 24 23.46 -12.38 15.05
CA GLN A 24 23.45 -11.49 13.89
C GLN A 24 22.71 -12.09 12.69
N VAL A 25 22.89 -13.39 12.43
CA VAL A 25 22.16 -14.08 11.35
C VAL A 25 20.66 -14.13 11.66
N TRP A 26 20.30 -14.43 12.90
CA TRP A 26 18.90 -14.46 13.35
C TRP A 26 18.22 -13.10 13.22
N LEU A 27 18.87 -12.02 13.68
CA LEU A 27 18.37 -10.65 13.53
C LEU A 27 18.25 -10.22 12.07
N SER A 28 19.20 -10.62 11.22
CA SER A 28 19.14 -10.37 9.79
C SER A 28 17.92 -11.04 9.15
N HIS A 29 17.65 -12.29 9.53
CA HIS A 29 16.50 -13.03 9.04
C HIS A 29 15.17 -12.38 9.46
N LEU A 30 15.01 -12.06 10.75
CA LEU A 30 13.83 -11.33 11.26
C LEU A 30 13.60 -10.00 10.55
N ARG A 31 14.69 -9.25 10.31
CA ARG A 31 14.61 -7.97 9.59
C ARG A 31 14.19 -8.16 8.14
N TYR A 32 14.66 -9.21 7.49
CA TYR A 32 14.28 -9.52 6.11
C TYR A 32 12.78 -9.84 6.00
N GLU A 33 12.26 -10.68 6.88
CA GLU A 33 10.83 -11.00 6.93
C GLU A 33 9.97 -9.75 7.19
N MET A 34 10.32 -8.94 8.20
CA MET A 34 9.64 -7.67 8.45
C MET A 34 9.71 -6.71 7.25
N SER A 35 10.84 -6.64 6.56
CA SER A 35 11.01 -5.80 5.39
C SER A 35 10.15 -6.27 4.20
N LEU A 36 9.94 -7.57 4.06
CA LEU A 36 9.04 -8.11 3.03
C LEU A 36 7.59 -7.80 3.34
N ASP A 37 7.16 -8.01 4.59
CA ASP A 37 5.77 -7.77 4.98
C ASP A 37 5.41 -6.27 4.94
N SER A 38 6.32 -5.41 5.39
CA SER A 38 6.15 -3.96 5.25
C SER A 38 6.06 -3.52 3.79
N GLN A 39 6.88 -4.07 2.89
CA GLN A 39 6.79 -3.77 1.46
C GLN A 39 5.46 -4.24 0.85
N ARG A 40 4.99 -5.44 1.20
CA ARG A 40 3.68 -5.94 0.77
C ARG A 40 2.56 -5.01 1.23
N LEU A 41 2.57 -4.61 2.49
CA LEU A 41 1.57 -3.72 3.06
C LEU A 41 1.59 -2.34 2.40
N MET A 42 2.78 -1.80 2.09
CA MET A 42 2.91 -0.53 1.38
C MET A 42 2.38 -0.62 -0.05
N ALA A 43 2.68 -1.71 -0.77
CA ALA A 43 2.16 -1.94 -2.10
C ALA A 43 0.62 -2.06 -2.12
N GLU A 44 0.04 -2.77 -1.14
CA GLU A 44 -1.42 -2.89 -1.01
C GLU A 44 -2.06 -1.54 -0.69
N LYS A 45 -1.46 -0.77 0.22
CA LYS A 45 -1.91 0.60 0.53
C LYS A 45 -1.87 1.51 -0.70
N GLU A 46 -0.83 1.44 -1.51
CA GLU A 46 -0.72 2.21 -2.74
C GLU A 46 -1.77 1.81 -3.77
N ALA A 47 -2.02 0.51 -3.94
CA ALA A 47 -3.07 0.00 -4.81
C ALA A 47 -4.46 0.52 -4.41
N ILE A 48 -4.81 0.40 -3.13
CA ILE A 48 -6.09 0.91 -2.59
C ILE A 48 -6.19 2.43 -2.77
N LYS A 49 -5.09 3.16 -2.54
CA LYS A 49 -5.07 4.61 -2.74
C LYS A 49 -5.37 4.97 -4.20
N LEU A 50 -4.75 4.29 -5.16
CA LEU A 50 -4.99 4.51 -6.59
C LEU A 50 -6.44 4.20 -6.97
N GLU A 51 -6.99 3.08 -6.49
CA GLU A 51 -8.41 2.74 -6.70
C GLU A 51 -9.34 3.80 -6.13
N SER A 52 -9.08 4.27 -4.91
CA SER A 52 -9.88 5.31 -4.28
C SER A 52 -9.84 6.64 -5.06
N SER A 53 -8.68 7.00 -5.60
CA SER A 53 -8.51 8.18 -6.45
C SER A 53 -9.28 8.03 -7.76
N LYS A 54 -9.22 6.86 -8.39
CA LYS A 54 -10.00 6.54 -9.59
C LYS A 54 -11.51 6.65 -9.31
N LEU A 55 -11.99 6.04 -8.23
CA LEU A 55 -13.40 6.10 -7.84
C LEU A 55 -13.86 7.53 -7.58
N ARG A 56 -13.04 8.35 -6.91
CA ARG A 56 -13.34 9.77 -6.69
C ARG A 56 -13.45 10.54 -8.01
N LEU A 57 -12.59 10.26 -8.98
CA LEU A 57 -12.66 10.85 -10.31
C LEU A 57 -13.92 10.38 -11.06
N GLU A 58 -14.26 9.10 -10.98
CA GLU A 58 -15.50 8.56 -11.56
C GLU A 58 -16.73 9.23 -10.96
N ILE A 59 -16.81 9.33 -9.63
CA ILE A 59 -17.91 10.05 -8.95
C ILE A 59 -17.96 11.52 -9.38
N ALA A 60 -16.82 12.22 -9.42
CA ALA A 60 -16.77 13.61 -9.88
C ALA A 60 -17.25 13.75 -11.34
N SER A 61 -16.95 12.75 -12.19
CA SER A 61 -17.41 12.72 -13.57
C SER A 61 -18.92 12.41 -13.71
N LEU A 62 -19.47 11.58 -12.81
CA LEU A 62 -20.90 11.25 -12.76
C LEU A 62 -21.74 12.43 -12.28
N THR A 63 -21.23 13.21 -11.33
CA THR A 63 -21.88 14.44 -10.84
C THR A 63 -21.78 15.58 -11.85
N ARG A 64 -21.09 15.40 -12.98
CA ARG A 64 -20.96 16.44 -14.00
C ARG A 64 -22.33 16.71 -14.64
N PRO A 65 -22.79 17.99 -14.67
CA PRO A 65 -24.15 18.34 -15.07
C PRO A 65 -24.50 17.93 -16.50
N ASP A 66 -23.51 17.81 -17.40
CA ASP A 66 -23.76 17.38 -18.78
C ASP A 66 -24.16 15.90 -18.88
N ARG A 67 -23.55 15.02 -18.07
CA ARG A 67 -23.95 13.60 -17.98
C ARG A 67 -25.32 13.43 -17.34
N LEU A 68 -25.62 14.22 -16.31
CA LEU A 68 -26.96 14.28 -15.71
C LEU A 68 -28.03 14.73 -16.73
N ARG A 69 -27.73 15.73 -17.57
CA ARG A 69 -28.63 16.19 -18.65
C ARG A 69 -28.82 15.15 -19.75
N GLU A 70 -27.75 14.45 -20.12
CA GLU A 70 -27.80 13.37 -21.11
C GLU A 70 -28.59 12.16 -20.59
N TYR A 71 -28.41 11.80 -19.31
CA TYR A 71 -29.21 10.77 -18.64
C TYR A 71 -30.69 11.19 -18.51
N ALA A 72 -30.96 12.44 -18.12
CA ALA A 72 -32.32 12.97 -18.02
C ALA A 72 -33.03 12.98 -19.39
N ARG A 73 -32.33 13.33 -20.48
CA ARG A 73 -32.89 13.25 -21.84
C ARG A 73 -33.14 11.80 -22.28
N SER A 74 -32.16 10.92 -22.09
CA SER A 74 -32.20 9.57 -22.66
C SER A 74 -33.07 8.58 -21.87
N LYS A 75 -33.05 8.66 -20.53
CA LYS A 75 -33.80 7.74 -19.65
C LYS A 75 -35.12 8.31 -19.15
N LEU A 76 -35.17 9.63 -18.88
CA LEU A 76 -36.36 10.29 -18.32
C LEU A 76 -37.15 11.08 -19.37
N GLY A 77 -36.68 11.15 -20.62
CA GLY A 77 -37.33 11.93 -21.69
C GLY A 77 -37.37 13.44 -21.42
N MET A 78 -36.60 13.93 -20.45
CA MET A 78 -36.64 15.33 -20.02
C MET A 78 -35.84 16.19 -20.98
N ALA A 79 -36.50 17.14 -21.63
CA ALA A 79 -35.85 18.19 -22.42
C ALA A 79 -35.55 19.42 -21.53
N PRO A 80 -34.48 20.19 -21.81
CA PRO A 80 -34.25 21.45 -21.13
C PRO A 80 -35.48 22.37 -21.31
N PRO A 81 -35.97 23.02 -20.24
CA PRO A 81 -37.13 23.91 -20.33
C PRO A 81 -36.80 25.09 -21.26
N ARG A 82 -37.80 25.54 -22.03
CA ARG A 82 -37.63 26.68 -22.94
C ARG A 82 -37.31 27.95 -22.14
N PRO A 83 -36.54 28.90 -22.68
CA PRO A 83 -36.17 30.14 -21.98
C PRO A 83 -37.38 30.91 -21.42
N MET A 84 -38.53 30.86 -22.10
CA MET A 84 -39.80 31.45 -21.66
C MET A 84 -40.48 30.74 -20.47
N GLN A 85 -40.02 29.55 -20.07
CA GLN A 85 -40.60 28.75 -18.98
C GLN A 85 -39.87 28.92 -17.64
N VAL A 86 -38.74 29.66 -17.60
CA VAL A 86 -37.99 29.89 -16.37
C VAL A 86 -38.42 31.22 -15.77
N LEU A 87 -39.32 31.17 -14.78
CA LEU A 87 -39.62 32.30 -13.91
C LEU A 87 -38.44 32.50 -12.94
N ARG A 88 -37.80 33.66 -12.99
CA ARG A 88 -36.84 34.08 -11.96
C ARG A 88 -37.63 34.74 -10.80
N PRO A 89 -37.37 34.39 -9.54
CA PRO A 89 -37.85 35.17 -8.40
C PRO A 89 -37.18 36.55 -8.34
#